data_AF-A0A946MX89-F1
#
_entry.id   AF-A0A946MX89-F1
#
_cell.length_a   1.000
_cell.length_b   1.000
_cell.length_c   1.000
_cell.angle_alpha   90.00
_cell.angle_beta   90.00
_cell.angle_gamma   90.00
#
_symmetry.space_group_name_H-M   'P 1'
#
loop_
_entity.id
_entity.type
_entity.pdbx_description
1 polymer ?
#
loop_
_entity_poly.entity_id
_entity_poly.type
_entity_poly.pdbx_seq_one_letter_code
_entity_poly.pdbx_strand_id
1 'polypeptide(L)' 'MDRLPHEKGFHVSWDQLHRDSRALAWRLDGQGPGGAPWQAVVAITRGGMAPAMIVARELDIRLVDTISVKSYDH' A
#
# COMPACT_ATOMS: atom_id res chain seq x y z
N MET A 1 19.29 -16.33 19.55
CA MET A 1 18.49 -15.89 18.39
C MET A 1 17.28 -15.17 18.94
N ASP A 2 17.10 -13.90 18.63
CA ASP A 2 15.78 -13.28 18.75
C ASP A 2 14.84 -13.88 17.70
N ARG A 3 13.56 -14.03 18.06
CA ARG A 3 12.51 -14.32 17.07
C ARG A 3 12.19 -13.02 16.35
N LEU A 4 12.26 -13.07 15.02
CA LEU A 4 11.87 -11.94 14.18
C LEU A 4 10.37 -11.63 14.38
N PRO A 5 9.90 -10.42 14.00
CA PRO A 5 8.53 -10.01 14.30
C PRO A 5 7.44 -10.89 13.65
N HIS A 6 7.75 -11.59 12.54
CA HIS A 6 6.80 -12.47 11.84
C HIS A 6 6.28 -13.60 12.74
N GLU A 7 7.13 -14.08 13.64
CA GLU A 7 6.90 -15.26 14.43
C GLU A 7 6.03 -14.97 15.68
N LYS A 8 5.43 -13.77 15.74
CA LYS A 8 4.15 -13.46 16.39
C LYS A 8 3.06 -13.47 15.30
N GLY A 9 2.49 -14.65 15.02
CA GLY A 9 1.73 -14.93 13.79
C GLY A 9 0.43 -14.14 13.57
N PHE A 10 0.54 -12.90 13.08
CA PHE A 10 -0.59 -12.12 12.58
C PHE A 10 -0.89 -12.49 11.11
N HIS A 11 -1.69 -13.55 10.93
CA HIS A 11 -2.04 -14.07 9.61
C HIS A 11 -3.11 -13.21 8.92
N VAL A 12 -2.69 -12.39 7.96
CA VAL A 12 -3.61 -11.64 7.08
C VAL A 12 -4.01 -12.53 5.90
N SER A 13 -5.32 -12.71 5.69
CA SER A 13 -5.83 -13.41 4.49
C SER A 13 -5.76 -12.51 3.25
N TRP A 14 -5.66 -13.11 2.06
CA TRP A 14 -5.59 -12.34 0.82
C TRP A 14 -6.88 -11.53 0.58
N ASP A 15 -8.04 -12.08 0.94
CA ASP A 15 -9.32 -11.36 0.97
C ASP A 15 -9.29 -10.14 1.92
N GLN A 16 -8.75 -10.27 3.13
CA GLN A 16 -8.65 -9.15 4.07
C GLN A 16 -7.78 -8.02 3.52
N LEU A 17 -6.60 -8.34 2.98
CA LEU A 17 -5.72 -7.34 2.36
C LEU A 17 -6.35 -6.69 1.11
N HIS A 18 -7.14 -7.44 0.32
CA HIS A 18 -7.93 -6.89 -0.78
C HIS A 18 -9.01 -5.92 -0.28
N ARG A 19 -9.79 -6.31 0.74
CA ARG A 19 -10.86 -5.47 1.32
C ARG A 19 -10.30 -4.21 1.98
N ASP A 20 -9.19 -4.30 2.71
CA ASP A 20 -8.55 -3.15 3.34
C ASP A 20 -7.94 -2.19 2.32
N SER A 21 -7.35 -2.70 1.23
CA SER A 21 -6.81 -1.87 0.14
C SER A 21 -7.93 -1.13 -0.60
N ARG A 22 -9.09 -1.76 -0.80
CA ARG A 22 -10.29 -1.10 -1.37
C ARG A 22 -10.89 -0.06 -0.44
N ALA A 23 -11.01 -0.38 0.86
CA ALA A 23 -11.47 0.58 1.86
C ALA A 23 -10.51 1.77 2.02
N LEU A 24 -9.21 1.60 1.77
CA LEU A 24 -8.25 2.70 1.66
C LEU A 24 -8.48 3.52 0.38
N ALA A 25 -8.66 2.88 -0.78
CA ALA A 25 -8.95 3.59 -2.03
C ALA A 25 -10.21 4.47 -1.92
N TRP A 26 -11.32 3.94 -1.42
CA TRP A 26 -12.56 4.73 -1.21
C TRP A 26 -12.42 5.87 -0.19
N ARG A 27 -11.48 5.78 0.75
CA ARG A 27 -11.16 6.90 1.65
C ARG A 27 -10.32 7.97 0.96
N LEU A 28 -9.46 7.59 0.02
CA LEU A 28 -8.60 8.50 -0.74
C LEU A 28 -9.32 9.14 -1.94
N ASP A 29 -10.41 8.56 -2.43
CA ASP A 29 -11.20 9.13 -3.53
C ASP A 29 -11.65 10.57 -3.20
N GLY A 30 -11.60 11.44 -4.21
CA GLY A 30 -11.80 12.89 -4.09
C GLY A 30 -10.76 13.66 -3.24
N GLN A 31 -9.86 13.01 -2.49
CA GLN A 31 -8.91 13.69 -1.57
C GLN A 31 -7.59 14.14 -2.23
N GLY A 32 -7.48 14.12 -3.56
CA GLY A 32 -6.25 14.52 -4.24
C GLY A 32 -5.98 16.05 -4.15
N PRO A 33 -4.73 16.49 -4.40
CA PRO A 33 -4.32 17.87 -4.16
C PRO A 33 -5.20 18.91 -4.89
N GLY A 34 -5.74 19.86 -4.13
CA GLY A 34 -6.64 20.89 -4.66
C GLY A 34 -8.00 20.39 -5.15
N GLY A 35 -8.39 19.16 -4.81
CA GLY A 35 -9.60 18.51 -5.32
C GLY A 35 -9.44 17.89 -6.71
N ALA A 36 -8.21 17.86 -7.27
CA ALA A 36 -7.91 17.13 -8.49
C ALA A 36 -7.70 15.62 -8.21
N PRO A 37 -7.87 14.73 -9.20
CA PRO A 37 -7.54 13.30 -9.05
C PRO A 37 -6.07 13.06 -8.66
N TRP A 38 -5.82 11.94 -7.99
CA TRP A 38 -4.48 11.46 -7.71
C TRP A 38 -3.74 11.12 -9.03
N GLN A 39 -2.53 11.63 -9.20
CA GLN A 39 -1.77 11.48 -10.45
C GLN A 39 -0.82 10.27 -10.44
N ALA A 40 -0.37 9.83 -9.26
CA ALA A 40 0.59 8.75 -9.11
C ALA A 40 0.43 8.00 -7.77
N VAL A 41 0.88 6.74 -7.74
CA VAL A 41 1.15 5.99 -6.50
C VAL A 41 2.64 5.64 -6.45
N VAL A 42 3.26 5.71 -5.28
CA VAL A 42 4.64 5.25 -5.06
C VAL A 42 4.64 4.12 -4.02
N ALA A 43 4.96 2.90 -4.45
CA ALA A 43 4.94 1.74 -3.59
C ALA A 43 6.26 1.58 -2.82
N ILE A 44 6.19 1.55 -1.49
CA ILE A 44 7.34 1.17 -0.64
C ILE A 44 7.55 -0.34 -0.77
N THR A 45 8.67 -0.73 -1.38
CA THR A 45 9.00 -2.12 -1.64
C THR A 45 9.51 -2.85 -0.39
N ARG A 46 9.32 -4.16 -0.25
CA ARG A 46 8.58 -5.06 -1.17
C ARG A 46 7.09 -5.16 -0.82
N GLY A 47 6.71 -5.02 0.46
CA GLY A 47 5.35 -5.30 0.94
C GLY A 47 4.27 -4.38 0.38
N GLY A 48 4.59 -3.11 0.09
CA GLY A 48 3.63 -2.13 -0.39
C GLY A 48 3.14 -2.33 -1.83
N MET A 49 3.79 -3.18 -2.63
CA MET A 49 3.44 -3.34 -4.05
C MET A 49 2.03 -3.89 -4.26
N ALA A 50 1.63 -4.93 -3.53
CA ALA A 50 0.31 -5.53 -3.66
C ALA A 50 -0.85 -4.56 -3.32
N PRO A 51 -0.88 -3.88 -2.14
CA PRO A 51 -1.91 -2.89 -1.85
C PRO A 51 -1.83 -1.66 -2.78
N ALA A 52 -0.63 -1.23 -3.19
CA ALA A 52 -0.47 -0.11 -4.13
C ALA A 52 -1.11 -0.40 -5.51
N MET A 53 -0.96 -1.61 -6.05
CA MET A 53 -1.63 -2.02 -7.30
C MET A 53 -3.16 -1.97 -7.17
N ILE A 54 -3.70 -2.38 -6.01
CA ILE A 54 -5.15 -2.37 -5.77
C ILE A 54 -5.64 -0.93 -5.66
N VAL A 55 -5.00 -0.10 -4.84
CA VAL A 55 -5.37 1.33 -4.68
C VAL A 55 -5.27 2.09 -6.01
N ALA A 56 -4.20 1.88 -6.78
CA ALA A 56 -4.04 2.50 -8.09
C ALA A 56 -5.16 2.10 -9.07
N ARG A 57 -5.53 0.80 -9.11
CA ARG A 57 -6.61 0.30 -9.97
C ARG A 57 -7.98 0.88 -9.60
N GLU A 58 -8.29 0.98 -8.31
CA GLU A 58 -9.60 1.45 -7.84
C GLU A 58 -9.76 2.98 -8.00
N LEU A 59 -8.67 3.72 -8.25
CA LEU A 59 -8.63 5.17 -8.47
C LEU A 59 -8.25 5.59 -9.93
N ASP A 60 -8.20 4.66 -10.89
CA ASP A 60 -7.64 4.82 -12.28
C ASP A 60 -6.27 5.54 -12.34
N ILE A 61 -5.42 5.33 -11.33
CA ILE A 61 -4.07 5.91 -11.29
C ILE A 61 -3.15 5.05 -12.16
N ARG A 62 -2.70 5.61 -13.29
CA ARG A 62 -1.90 4.89 -14.29
C ARG A 62 -0.40 4.96 -14.07
N LEU A 63 0.08 6.01 -13.39
CA LEU A 63 1.48 6.13 -13.01
C LEU A 63 1.70 5.46 -11.64
N VAL A 64 2.40 4.33 -11.63
CA VAL A 64 2.87 3.72 -10.39
C VAL A 64 4.37 3.54 -10.45
N ASP A 65 5.06 4.04 -9.44
CA ASP A 65 6.51 3.92 -9.25
C ASP A 65 6.79 3.17 -7.94
N THR A 66 8.06 2.83 -7.68
CA THR A 66 8.48 2.02 -6.53
C THR A 66 9.74 2.57 -5.89
N ILE A 67 9.79 2.57 -4.56
CA ILE A 67 10.98 2.97 -3.79
C ILE A 67 11.43 1.85 -2.84
N SER A 68 12.74 1.65 -2.73
CA SER A 68 13.34 0.74 -1.75
C SER A 68 13.78 1.52 -0.53
N VAL A 69 13.24 1.15 0.63
CA VAL A 69 13.57 1.75 1.93
C VAL A 69 14.13 0.66 2.83
N LYS A 70 15.30 0.91 3.42
CA LYS A 70 15.90 0.07 4.45
C LYS A 70 16.02 0.88 5.75
N SER A 71 15.43 0.37 6.83
CA SER A 71 15.76 0.85 8.17
C SER A 71 17.17 0.40 8.56
N TYR A 72 17.89 1.25 9.27
CA TYR A 72 19.14 0.91 9.93
C TYR A 72 18.92 1.12 11.43
N ASP A 73 18.91 0.02 12.18
CA ASP A 73 18.96 0.08 13.63
C ASP A 73 20.31 0.71 14.07
N HIS A 74 20.32 1.40 15.20
CA HIS A 74 21.50 2.05 15.78
C HIS A 74 22.25 1.09 16.73
#